data_AF-A0A7M7LMF2-F1
#
_entry.id   AF-A0A7M7LMF2-F1
#
_cell.length_a   1.000
_cell.length_b   1.000
_cell.length_c   1.000
_cell.angle_alpha   90.00
_cell.angle_beta   90.00
_cell.angle_gamma   90.00
#
_symmetry.space_group_name_H-M   'P 1'
#
loop_
_entity.id
_entity.type
_entity.pdbx_description
1 polymer ?
#
loop_
_entity_poly.entity_id
_entity_poly.type
_entity_poly.pdbx_seq_one_letter_code
_entity_poly.pdbx_strand_id
1 'polypeptide(L)'
;MDNVTGIIHAMYRGFVDSLRGAIVLFYMDKRINEKLFKPPLNKTESHGKDIAVIPHPPKHFNHLRESKVLKRTIQCCALNGGVFWVSILIFECGLLPFLKYLLTIIFGHSPGMGMTVWSWMKPFLSLTFGTVWVLPLFVLSRIVNSLWFQDIADSAYRYRQGRPLLLSSVSKLVADTLFSILVQALFLGQGMLVSRIPLPLVGDILALIHMCLLYALYAFEYKWFNMGWELHRRLSFIESNWPYFVGFGLPLAVLTQLPSSYVISGCVFSILFPLFIVSGNEAVPVTGVCDCPLKLFSPVIAIANTLFNKTIGPTNRR
;
A
#
# COMPACT_ATOMS: atom_id res chain seq x y z
N MET A 1 -14.08 -32.93 -3.12
CA MET A 1 -12.68 -32.57 -2.82
C MET A 1 -12.15 -31.48 -3.76
N ASP A 2 -12.78 -31.27 -4.92
CA ASP A 2 -12.35 -30.29 -5.94
C ASP A 2 -12.45 -28.83 -5.48
N ASN A 3 -13.43 -28.48 -4.64
CA ASN A 3 -13.63 -27.11 -4.14
C ASN A 3 -12.50 -26.65 -3.20
N VAL A 4 -12.04 -27.52 -2.29
CA VAL A 4 -10.93 -27.19 -1.36
C VAL A 4 -9.62 -27.04 -2.10
N THR A 5 -9.32 -27.94 -3.04
CA THR A 5 -8.12 -27.84 -3.88
C THR A 5 -8.13 -26.55 -4.72
N GLY A 6 -9.29 -26.17 -5.25
CA GLY A 6 -9.48 -24.91 -5.97
C GLY A 6 -9.22 -23.67 -5.10
N ILE A 7 -9.74 -23.66 -3.87
CA ILE A 7 -9.52 -22.58 -2.89
C ILE A 7 -8.02 -22.46 -2.56
N ILE A 8 -7.36 -23.57 -2.22
CA ILE A 8 -5.92 -23.59 -1.90
C ILE A 8 -5.09 -23.12 -3.10
N HIS A 9 -5.41 -23.58 -4.31
CA HIS A 9 -4.76 -23.13 -5.53
C HIS A 9 -4.91 -21.62 -5.72
N ALA A 10 -6.12 -21.09 -5.58
CA ALA A 10 -6.38 -19.66 -5.75
C ALA A 10 -5.64 -18.82 -4.71
N MET A 11 -5.63 -19.23 -3.44
CA MET A 11 -4.83 -18.59 -2.39
C MET A 11 -3.34 -18.61 -2.72
N TYR A 12 -2.80 -19.77 -3.13
CA TYR A 12 -1.40 -19.89 -3.52
C TYR A 12 -1.05 -19.00 -4.72
N ARG A 13 -1.91 -18.97 -5.75
CA ARG A 13 -1.74 -18.10 -6.91
C ARG A 13 -1.76 -16.62 -6.55
N GLY A 14 -2.68 -16.21 -5.67
CA GLY A 14 -2.73 -14.85 -5.15
C GLY A 14 -1.43 -14.47 -4.44
N PHE A 15 -0.94 -15.36 -3.57
CA PHE A 15 0.32 -15.16 -2.86
C PHE A 15 1.50 -14.99 -3.84
N VAL A 16 1.63 -15.88 -4.82
CA VAL A 16 2.71 -15.79 -5.83
C VAL A 16 2.62 -14.50 -6.64
N ASP A 17 1.43 -14.11 -7.09
CA ASP A 17 1.23 -12.88 -7.86
C ASP A 17 1.59 -11.63 -7.05
N SER A 18 1.33 -11.63 -5.74
CA SER A 18 1.66 -10.50 -4.87
C SER A 18 3.17 -10.21 -4.79
N LEU A 19 4.01 -11.24 -4.95
CA LEU A 19 5.47 -11.12 -4.93
C LEU A 19 6.06 -10.75 -6.30
N ARG A 20 5.28 -10.88 -7.37
CA ARG A 20 5.74 -10.69 -8.75
C ARG A 20 6.18 -9.25 -9.04
N GLY A 21 5.50 -8.26 -8.46
CA GLY A 21 5.84 -6.84 -8.61
C GLY A 21 7.24 -6.51 -8.07
N ALA A 22 7.70 -7.20 -7.02
CA ALA A 22 9.07 -7.07 -6.55
C ALA A 22 10.07 -7.59 -7.61
N ILE A 23 9.81 -8.78 -8.15
CA ILE A 23 10.65 -9.40 -9.19
C ILE A 23 10.73 -8.51 -10.44
N VAL A 24 9.59 -7.96 -10.87
CA VAL A 24 9.52 -7.07 -12.03
C VAL A 24 10.30 -5.79 -11.78
N LEU A 25 10.19 -5.18 -10.59
CA LEU A 25 10.94 -3.98 -10.24
C LEU A 25 12.46 -4.22 -10.20
N PHE A 26 12.91 -5.36 -9.65
CA PHE A 26 14.32 -5.79 -9.67
C PHE A 26 14.82 -6.07 -11.09
N TYR A 27 14.00 -6.70 -11.93
CA TYR A 27 14.36 -6.97 -13.33
C TYR A 27 14.46 -5.68 -14.16
N MET A 28 13.59 -4.70 -13.88
CA MET A 28 13.62 -3.37 -14.48
C MET A 28 14.91 -2.62 -14.10
N ASP A 29 15.33 -2.66 -12.84
CA ASP A 29 16.58 -2.03 -12.38
C ASP A 29 17.82 -2.65 -13.04
N LYS A 30 17.88 -3.99 -13.13
CA LYS A 30 18.98 -4.69 -13.79
C LYS A 30 19.15 -4.28 -15.25
N ARG A 31 18.05 -4.08 -16.00
CA ARG A 31 18.11 -3.62 -17.39
C ARG A 31 18.58 -2.17 -17.55
N ILE A 32 18.28 -1.31 -16.57
CA ILE A 32 18.76 0.08 -16.56
C ILE A 32 20.27 0.09 -16.31
N ASN A 33 20.74 -0.66 -15.29
CA ASN A 33 22.16 -0.74 -14.95
C ASN A 33 23.02 -1.40 -16.05
N GLU A 34 22.55 -2.47 -16.69
CA GLU A 34 23.29 -3.13 -17.79
C GLU A 34 23.49 -2.23 -19.03
N LYS A 35 22.67 -1.20 -19.21
CA LYS A 35 22.79 -0.26 -20.34
C LYS A 35 23.62 0.98 -20.00
N LEU A 36 23.65 1.42 -18.74
CA LEU A 36 24.55 2.49 -18.29
C LEU A 36 26.03 2.07 -18.40
N PHE A 37 26.32 0.78 -18.26
CA PHE A 37 27.66 0.21 -18.41
C PHE A 37 28.03 -0.21 -19.85
N LYS A 38 27.12 -0.13 -20.82
CA LYS A 38 27.44 -0.34 -22.25
C LYS A 38 27.62 1.01 -22.93
N PRO A 39 28.83 1.37 -23.40
CA PRO A 39 29.00 2.59 -24.19
C PRO A 39 28.18 2.47 -25.49
N PRO A 40 27.65 3.58 -26.04
CA PRO A 40 26.90 3.53 -27.28
C PRO A 40 27.81 3.02 -28.39
N LEU A 41 27.47 1.87 -28.98
CA LEU A 41 28.17 1.34 -30.14
C LEU A 41 27.97 2.32 -31.29
N ASN A 42 29.06 2.91 -31.78
CA ASN A 42 29.06 3.83 -32.92
C ASN A 42 28.29 3.21 -34.09
N LYS A 43 27.20 3.85 -34.50
CA LYS A 43 26.54 3.57 -35.77
C LYS A 43 27.40 4.16 -36.87
N THR A 44 28.21 3.34 -37.51
CA THR A 44 28.82 3.67 -38.80
C THR A 44 27.70 3.83 -39.82
N GLU A 45 27.55 5.04 -40.35
CA GLU A 45 26.64 5.36 -41.44
C GLU A 45 27.09 4.64 -42.72
N SER A 46 26.17 3.93 -43.36
CA SER A 46 26.28 3.58 -44.77
C SER A 46 24.91 3.81 -45.42
N HIS A 47 24.93 4.65 -46.44
CA HIS A 47 23.80 5.08 -47.25
C HIS A 47 23.10 3.91 -47.96
N GLY A 48 21.78 3.95 -47.98
CA GLY A 48 20.94 3.18 -48.90
C GLY A 48 19.48 3.59 -48.76
N LYS A 49 18.93 4.24 -49.79
CA LYS A 49 17.53 4.64 -49.90
C LYS A 49 16.63 3.39 -49.86
N ASP A 50 15.57 3.42 -49.06
CA ASP A 50 14.27 2.87 -49.43
C ASP A 50 13.17 3.40 -48.49
N ILE A 51 12.03 3.75 -49.10
CA ILE A 51 10.82 4.23 -48.45
C ILE A 51 10.22 3.07 -47.65
N ALA A 52 10.34 3.11 -46.35
CA ALA A 52 9.57 2.26 -45.44
C ALA A 52 9.11 3.10 -44.25
N VAL A 53 7.80 3.02 -43.97
CA VAL A 53 7.12 3.55 -42.79
C VAL A 53 8.00 3.39 -41.56
N ILE A 54 8.34 4.50 -40.90
CA ILE A 54 9.11 4.50 -39.65
C ILE A 54 8.14 4.36 -38.47
N PRO A 55 8.02 3.21 -37.80
CA PRO A 55 7.59 3.18 -36.42
C PRO A 55 8.83 3.10 -35.52
N HIS A 56 9.27 4.23 -34.98
CA HIS A 56 10.25 4.29 -33.89
C HIS A 56 9.81 5.31 -32.83
N PRO A 57 9.97 5.07 -31.50
CA PRO A 57 10.29 3.81 -30.81
C PRO A 57 9.42 3.54 -29.54
N PRO A 58 8.92 2.31 -29.29
CA PRO A 58 8.34 1.96 -27.99
C PRO A 58 9.43 1.79 -26.89
N LYS A 59 10.69 1.52 -27.26
CA LYS A 59 11.73 1.10 -26.32
C LYS A 59 12.33 2.22 -25.45
N HIS A 60 12.51 3.44 -25.99
CA HIS A 60 13.10 4.56 -25.24
C HIS A 60 12.10 5.20 -24.26
N PHE A 61 10.83 5.31 -24.69
CA PHE A 61 9.75 5.85 -23.86
C PHE A 61 9.42 4.95 -22.67
N ASN A 62 9.43 3.62 -22.88
CA ASN A 62 9.23 2.66 -21.79
C ASN A 62 10.36 2.77 -20.75
N HIS A 63 11.62 2.85 -21.18
CA HIS A 63 12.78 2.94 -20.27
C HIS A 63 12.77 4.17 -19.34
N LEU A 64 12.43 5.35 -19.87
CA LEU A 64 12.32 6.59 -19.07
C LEU A 64 11.25 6.46 -17.97
N ARG A 65 10.21 5.68 -18.25
CA ARG A 65 9.03 5.48 -17.41
C ARG A 65 9.27 4.42 -16.33
N GLU A 66 10.01 3.37 -16.66
CA GLU A 66 10.50 2.34 -15.72
C GLU A 66 11.39 2.97 -14.64
N SER A 67 12.31 3.85 -15.04
CA SER A 67 13.16 4.62 -14.11
C SER A 67 12.35 5.53 -13.18
N LYS A 68 11.22 6.10 -13.65
CA LYS A 68 10.33 6.92 -12.80
C LYS A 68 9.68 6.09 -11.69
N VAL A 69 9.14 4.90 -12.00
CA VAL A 69 8.51 3.99 -11.02
C VAL A 69 9.49 3.55 -9.95
N LEU A 70 10.69 3.13 -10.37
CA LEU A 70 11.76 2.74 -9.44
C LEU A 70 12.19 3.91 -8.56
N LYS A 71 12.42 5.09 -9.15
CA LYS A 71 12.79 6.30 -8.40
C LYS A 71 11.73 6.66 -7.35
N ARG A 72 10.44 6.58 -7.69
CA ARG A 72 9.35 6.83 -6.73
C ARG A 72 9.29 5.79 -5.62
N THR A 73 9.52 4.52 -5.94
CA THR A 73 9.61 3.45 -4.96
C THR A 73 10.78 3.69 -4.00
N ILE A 74 11.96 4.03 -4.52
CA ILE A 74 13.15 4.36 -3.71
C ILE A 74 12.89 5.59 -2.84
N GLN A 75 12.25 6.63 -3.37
CA GLN A 75 11.87 7.83 -2.59
C GLN A 75 10.90 7.49 -1.46
N CYS A 76 9.93 6.60 -1.71
CA CYS A 76 9.04 6.07 -0.70
C CYS A 76 9.82 5.34 0.39
N CYS A 77 10.73 4.44 0.01
CA CYS A 77 11.58 3.70 0.94
C CYS A 77 12.49 4.63 1.75
N ALA A 78 13.09 5.63 1.12
CA ALA A 78 13.98 6.59 1.79
C ALA A 78 13.24 7.49 2.78
N LEU A 79 12.02 7.93 2.46
CA LEU A 79 11.21 8.75 3.36
C LEU A 79 10.67 7.93 4.54
N ASN A 80 10.04 6.77 4.25
CA ASN A 80 9.38 5.94 5.27
C ASN A 80 10.35 5.09 6.10
N GLY A 81 11.35 4.49 5.45
CA GLY A 81 12.34 3.64 6.11
C GLY A 81 13.57 4.42 6.58
N GLY A 82 14.02 5.40 5.79
CA GLY A 82 15.16 6.24 6.15
C GLY A 82 14.75 7.32 7.16
N VAL A 83 14.21 8.44 6.68
CA VAL A 83 13.96 9.62 7.53
C VAL A 83 13.13 9.28 8.76
N PHE A 84 12.07 8.50 8.57
CA PHE A 84 11.12 8.27 9.64
C PHE A 84 11.54 7.16 10.61
N TRP A 85 11.80 5.94 10.10
CA TRP A 85 12.17 4.81 10.96
C TRP A 85 13.54 5.02 11.64
N VAL A 86 14.53 5.57 10.94
CA VAL A 86 15.83 5.92 11.54
C VAL A 86 15.68 7.01 12.60
N SER A 87 14.81 8.01 12.40
CA SER A 87 14.59 9.04 13.44
C SER A 87 14.04 8.44 14.74
N ILE A 88 13.14 7.46 14.66
CA ILE A 88 12.61 6.74 15.83
C ILE A 88 13.73 5.93 16.49
N LEU A 89 14.56 5.23 15.72
CA LEU A 89 15.69 4.46 16.25
C LEU A 89 16.73 5.36 16.93
N ILE A 90 17.08 6.49 16.32
CA ILE A 90 18.00 7.47 16.93
C ILE A 90 17.41 8.01 18.24
N PHE A 91 16.10 8.28 18.27
CA PHE A 91 15.44 8.79 19.48
C PHE A 91 15.41 7.73 20.60
N GLU A 92 14.90 6.54 20.32
CA GLU A 92 14.69 5.47 21.32
C GLU A 92 15.98 4.77 21.73
N CYS A 93 16.89 4.50 20.79
CA CYS A 93 18.13 3.75 21.05
C CYS A 93 19.36 4.64 21.22
N GLY A 94 19.31 5.91 20.78
CA GLY A 94 20.43 6.86 20.91
C GLY A 94 20.16 7.92 21.98
N LEU A 95 19.22 8.81 21.71
CA LEU A 95 18.97 10.01 22.51
C LEU A 95 18.48 9.68 23.93
N LEU A 96 17.47 8.82 24.07
CA LEU A 96 16.93 8.45 25.39
C LEU A 96 18.00 7.76 26.28
N PRO A 97 18.73 6.73 25.83
CA PRO A 97 19.81 6.12 26.62
C PRO A 97 20.92 7.10 26.96
N PHE A 98 21.32 7.96 26.02
CA PHE A 98 22.34 8.98 26.24
C PHE A 98 21.92 10.00 27.31
N LEU A 99 20.70 10.51 27.25
CA LEU A 99 20.17 11.43 28.26
C LEU A 99 20.06 10.76 29.63
N LYS A 100 19.63 9.50 29.68
CA LYS A 100 19.60 8.72 30.93
C LYS A 100 21.00 8.57 31.51
N TYR A 101 22.00 8.29 30.66
CA TYR A 101 23.40 8.19 31.06
C TYR A 101 23.94 9.52 31.61
N LEU A 102 23.64 10.65 30.96
CA LEU A 102 24.00 11.97 31.47
C LEU A 102 23.37 12.26 32.84
N LEU A 103 22.09 11.92 33.03
CA LEU A 103 21.44 12.06 34.34
C LEU A 103 22.12 11.22 35.42
N THR A 104 22.59 10.01 35.09
CA THR A 104 23.35 9.18 36.05
C THR A 104 24.70 9.79 36.42
N ILE A 105 25.36 10.51 35.51
CA ILE A 105 26.60 11.23 35.82
C ILE A 105 26.32 12.43 36.73
N ILE A 106 25.31 13.24 36.39
CA ILE A 106 25.02 14.50 37.11
C ILE A 106 24.46 14.23 38.50
N PHE A 107 23.51 13.30 38.61
CA PHE A 107 22.79 13.03 39.86
C PHE A 107 23.26 11.75 40.57
N GLY A 108 24.37 11.15 40.15
CA GLY A 108 24.90 9.91 40.73
C GLY A 108 25.22 10.01 42.23
N HIS A 109 25.48 11.22 42.73
CA HIS A 109 25.76 11.50 44.14
C HIS A 109 24.48 11.61 45.00
N SER A 110 23.31 11.83 44.39
CA SER A 110 22.03 12.03 45.07
C SER A 110 21.12 10.82 44.84
N PRO A 111 20.99 9.90 45.82
CA PRO A 111 20.21 8.68 45.64
C PRO A 111 18.75 9.02 45.29
N GLY A 112 18.25 8.46 44.19
CA GLY A 112 16.86 8.62 43.74
C GLY A 112 16.56 9.85 42.88
N MET A 113 17.34 10.93 42.96
CA MET A 113 17.05 12.18 42.22
C MET A 113 17.09 11.98 40.70
N GLY A 114 18.10 11.28 40.17
CA GLY A 114 18.20 10.97 38.74
C GLY A 114 17.05 10.09 38.23
N MET A 115 16.53 9.18 39.07
CA MET A 115 15.38 8.34 38.72
C MET A 115 14.09 9.17 38.65
N THR A 116 13.88 10.06 39.62
CA THR A 116 12.72 10.97 39.62
C THR A 116 12.74 11.91 38.42
N VAL A 117 13.89 12.51 38.09
CA VAL A 117 13.99 13.37 36.91
C VAL A 117 13.71 12.58 35.62
N TRP A 118 14.28 11.37 35.51
CA TRP A 118 14.04 10.51 34.35
C TRP A 118 12.57 10.09 34.18
N SER A 119 11.85 9.81 35.28
CA SER A 119 10.45 9.37 35.22
C SER A 119 9.51 10.42 34.62
N TRP A 120 9.83 11.71 34.78
CA TRP A 120 9.07 12.81 34.16
C TRP A 120 9.63 13.22 32.80
N MET A 121 10.96 13.21 32.65
CA MET A 121 11.62 13.63 31.42
C MET A 121 11.33 12.69 30.26
N LYS A 122 11.43 11.36 30.47
CA LYS A 122 11.18 10.36 29.42
C LYS A 122 9.78 10.51 28.77
N PRO A 123 8.66 10.48 29.51
CA PRO A 123 7.35 10.60 28.89
C PRO A 123 7.14 11.96 28.22
N PHE A 124 7.66 13.05 28.77
CA PHE A 124 7.58 14.38 28.15
C PHE A 124 8.33 14.40 26.81
N LEU A 125 9.58 13.94 26.77
CA LEU A 125 10.36 13.86 25.54
C LEU A 125 9.70 12.95 24.51
N SER A 126 9.23 11.77 24.91
CA SER A 126 8.53 10.85 24.00
C SER A 126 7.24 11.47 23.45
N LEU A 127 6.48 12.19 24.27
CA LEU A 127 5.27 12.89 23.84
C LEU A 127 5.57 14.01 22.86
N THR A 128 6.56 14.85 23.16
CA THR A 128 6.97 15.95 22.28
C THR A 128 7.50 15.42 20.96
N PHE A 129 8.41 14.45 20.98
CA PHE A 129 8.94 13.82 19.76
C PHE A 129 7.83 13.15 18.96
N GLY A 130 6.94 12.40 19.61
CA GLY A 130 5.79 11.76 18.98
C GLY A 130 4.86 12.76 18.28
N THR A 131 4.56 13.87 18.95
CA THR A 131 3.54 14.83 18.49
C THR A 131 4.08 15.85 17.50
N VAL A 132 5.28 16.38 17.73
CA VAL A 132 5.86 17.46 16.92
C VAL A 132 6.65 16.92 15.73
N TRP A 133 7.25 15.73 15.87
CA TRP A 133 8.07 15.14 14.82
C TRP A 133 7.36 13.98 14.14
N VAL A 134 7.07 12.90 14.87
CA VAL A 134 6.59 11.64 14.28
C VAL A 134 5.21 11.81 13.63
N LEU A 135 4.25 12.43 14.31
CA LEU A 135 2.89 12.54 13.79
C LEU A 135 2.81 13.37 12.48
N PRO A 136 3.39 14.59 12.39
CA PRO A 136 3.38 15.37 11.15
C PRO A 136 4.10 14.68 10.00
N LEU A 137 5.27 14.09 10.27
CA LEU A 137 6.04 13.37 9.24
C LEU A 137 5.26 12.16 8.70
N PHE A 138 4.55 11.44 9.58
CA PHE A 138 3.68 10.33 9.20
C PHE A 138 2.53 10.78 8.29
N VAL A 139 1.84 11.85 8.64
CA VAL A 139 0.73 12.41 7.85
C VAL A 139 1.23 12.89 6.49
N LEU A 140 2.31 13.67 6.46
CA LEU A 140 2.93 14.14 5.22
C LEU A 140 3.38 12.97 4.35
N SER A 141 4.00 11.96 4.94
CA SER A 141 4.43 10.76 4.22
C SER A 141 3.23 10.05 3.58
N ARG A 142 2.11 9.87 4.28
CA ARG A 142 0.90 9.27 3.70
C ARG A 142 0.37 10.03 2.48
N ILE A 143 0.40 11.36 2.50
CA ILE A 143 -0.06 12.18 1.38
C ILE A 143 0.88 12.00 0.18
N VAL A 144 2.18 12.16 0.41
CA VAL A 144 3.20 12.05 -0.63
C VAL A 144 3.24 10.64 -1.23
N ASN A 145 3.16 9.61 -0.38
CA ASN A 145 3.08 8.21 -0.78
C ASN A 145 1.87 7.97 -1.69
N SER A 146 0.68 8.47 -1.32
CA SER A 146 -0.53 8.35 -2.16
C SER A 146 -0.35 8.94 -3.57
N LEU A 147 0.32 10.10 -3.69
CA LEU A 147 0.61 10.71 -4.99
C LEU A 147 1.60 9.86 -5.81
N TRP A 148 2.65 9.33 -5.17
CA TRP A 148 3.60 8.44 -5.83
C TRP A 148 2.98 7.11 -6.23
N PHE A 149 2.08 6.57 -5.42
CA PHE A 149 1.36 5.34 -5.68
C PHE A 149 0.46 5.46 -6.92
N GLN A 150 -0.24 6.58 -7.08
CA GLN A 150 -1.00 6.88 -8.30
C GLN A 150 -0.08 6.95 -9.53
N ASP A 151 1.04 7.69 -9.42
CA ASP A 151 2.05 7.81 -10.48
C ASP A 151 2.59 6.42 -10.92
N ILE A 152 2.83 5.53 -9.96
CA ILE A 152 3.30 4.15 -10.18
C ILE A 152 2.22 3.32 -10.86
N ALA A 153 0.98 3.39 -10.36
CA ALA A 153 -0.12 2.62 -10.92
C ALA A 153 -0.45 3.01 -12.35
N ASP A 154 -0.53 4.30 -12.66
CA ASP A 154 -0.75 4.79 -14.02
C ASP A 154 0.38 4.40 -14.96
N SER A 155 1.60 4.31 -14.41
CA SER A 155 2.76 3.80 -15.14
C SER A 155 2.61 2.33 -15.49
N ALA A 156 2.32 1.50 -14.50
CA ALA A 156 2.13 0.05 -14.64
C ALA A 156 0.90 -0.30 -15.52
N TYR A 157 -0.22 0.39 -15.33
CA TYR A 157 -1.43 0.17 -16.10
C TYR A 157 -1.20 0.44 -17.58
N ARG A 158 -0.63 1.60 -17.93
CA ARG A 158 -0.39 1.95 -19.33
C ARG A 158 0.63 1.04 -20.02
N TYR A 159 1.58 0.48 -19.27
CA TYR A 159 2.52 -0.50 -19.80
C TYR A 159 1.82 -1.80 -20.22
N ARG A 160 0.86 -2.27 -19.41
CA ARG A 160 0.22 -3.58 -19.61
C ARG A 160 -1.07 -3.52 -20.43
N GLN A 161 -1.85 -2.44 -20.31
CA GLN A 161 -3.25 -2.37 -20.79
C GLN A 161 -3.52 -1.19 -21.73
N GLY A 162 -2.57 -0.27 -21.92
CA GLY A 162 -2.78 0.92 -22.75
C GLY A 162 -3.44 2.09 -22.01
N ARG A 163 -4.19 2.95 -22.70
CA ARG A 163 -4.70 4.19 -22.08
C ARG A 163 -5.80 3.91 -21.03
N PRO A 164 -5.79 4.60 -19.87
CA PRO A 164 -6.84 4.46 -18.88
C PRO A 164 -8.19 4.93 -19.42
N LEU A 165 -9.25 4.25 -19.02
CA LEU A 165 -10.63 4.64 -19.32
C LEU A 165 -11.01 5.76 -18.36
N LEU A 166 -11.15 6.98 -18.87
CA LEU A 166 -11.69 8.09 -18.08
C LEU A 166 -13.18 7.87 -17.85
N LEU A 167 -13.60 7.82 -16.58
CA LEU A 167 -15.01 7.90 -16.23
C LEU A 167 -15.60 9.19 -16.84
N SER A 168 -16.80 9.08 -17.41
CA SER A 168 -17.43 10.13 -18.21
C SER A 168 -17.70 11.44 -17.44
N SER A 169 -17.68 11.42 -16.09
CA SER A 169 -17.91 12.59 -15.26
C SER A 169 -16.97 12.65 -14.06
N VAL A 170 -16.33 13.81 -13.86
CA VAL A 170 -15.52 14.12 -12.67
C VAL A 170 -16.34 14.00 -11.38
N SER A 171 -17.65 14.31 -11.41
CA SER A 171 -18.51 14.18 -10.22
C SER A 171 -18.66 12.73 -9.77
N LYS A 172 -18.81 11.80 -10.73
CA LYS A 172 -18.87 10.37 -10.44
C LYS A 172 -17.55 9.86 -9.87
N LEU A 173 -16.43 10.34 -10.42
CA LEU A 173 -15.09 10.02 -9.94
C LEU A 173 -14.89 10.42 -8.48
N VAL A 174 -15.25 11.66 -8.14
CA VAL A 174 -15.13 12.18 -6.78
C VAL A 174 -16.05 11.41 -5.82
N ALA A 175 -17.30 11.15 -6.22
CA ALA A 175 -18.24 10.38 -5.41
C ALA A 175 -17.74 8.96 -5.13
N ASP A 176 -17.28 8.24 -6.16
CA ASP A 176 -16.71 6.89 -6.03
C ASP A 176 -15.47 6.89 -5.11
N THR A 177 -14.60 7.89 -5.26
CA THR A 177 -13.39 8.02 -4.42
C THR A 177 -13.76 8.26 -2.95
N LEU A 178 -14.67 9.20 -2.67
CA LEU A 178 -15.13 9.49 -1.30
C LEU A 178 -15.83 8.28 -0.67
N PHE A 179 -16.68 7.60 -1.44
CA PHE A 179 -17.37 6.41 -0.97
C PHE A 179 -16.40 5.26 -0.72
N SER A 180 -15.38 5.08 -1.57
CA SER A 180 -14.32 4.08 -1.38
C SER A 180 -13.53 4.34 -0.10
N ILE A 181 -13.10 5.59 0.14
CA ILE A 181 -12.39 5.98 1.37
C ILE A 181 -13.24 5.66 2.61
N LEU A 182 -14.55 5.99 2.59
CA LEU A 182 -15.44 5.71 3.71
C LEU A 182 -15.58 4.20 3.94
N VAL A 183 -15.86 3.42 2.90
CA VAL A 183 -16.03 1.96 3.01
C VAL A 183 -14.75 1.30 3.51
N GLN A 184 -13.59 1.70 2.99
CA GLN A 184 -12.29 1.20 3.43
C GLN A 184 -12.01 1.53 4.90
N ALA A 185 -12.32 2.75 5.35
CA ALA A 185 -12.18 3.14 6.75
C ALA A 185 -13.10 2.35 7.69
N LEU A 186 -14.37 2.17 7.29
CA LEU A 186 -15.32 1.34 8.03
C LEU A 186 -14.89 -0.13 8.07
N PHE A 187 -14.32 -0.65 6.99
CA PHE A 187 -13.84 -2.03 6.90
C PHE A 187 -12.61 -2.29 7.77
N LEU A 188 -11.69 -1.31 7.83
CA LEU A 188 -10.58 -1.34 8.78
C LEU A 188 -11.11 -1.36 10.23
N GLY A 189 -12.09 -0.51 10.54
CA GLY A 189 -12.74 -0.50 11.86
C GLY A 189 -13.43 -1.82 12.19
N GLN A 190 -14.12 -2.43 11.23
CA GLN A 190 -14.72 -3.76 11.35
C GLN A 190 -13.65 -4.82 11.69
N GLY A 191 -12.52 -4.83 10.97
CA GLY A 191 -11.41 -5.76 11.23
C GLY A 191 -10.81 -5.59 12.63
N MET A 192 -10.67 -4.34 13.10
CA MET A 192 -10.22 -4.05 14.47
C MET A 192 -11.21 -4.48 15.54
N LEU A 193 -12.52 -4.47 15.25
CA LEU A 193 -13.54 -4.93 16.19
C LEU A 193 -13.57 -6.46 16.26
N VAL A 194 -13.42 -7.11 15.11
CA VAL A 194 -13.38 -8.58 14.99
C VAL A 194 -12.18 -9.18 15.73
N SER A 195 -11.04 -8.48 15.80
CA SER A 195 -9.89 -8.94 16.61
C SER A 195 -10.16 -8.93 18.13
N ARG A 196 -11.24 -8.29 18.59
CA ARG A 196 -11.64 -8.25 20.01
C ARG A 196 -12.62 -9.38 20.39
N ILE A 197 -12.95 -10.27 19.47
CA ILE A 197 -13.82 -11.42 19.76
C ILE A 197 -13.16 -12.29 20.86
N PRO A 198 -13.92 -12.76 21.87
CA PRO A 198 -13.39 -13.51 23.03
C PRO A 198 -12.82 -14.91 22.70
N LEU A 199 -12.64 -15.24 21.43
CA LEU A 199 -11.99 -16.45 20.92
C LEU A 199 -10.71 -16.02 20.21
N PRO A 200 -9.54 -15.97 20.88
CA PRO A 200 -8.33 -15.33 20.36
C PRO A 200 -7.93 -15.81 18.96
N LEU A 201 -7.85 -17.12 18.75
CA LEU A 201 -7.46 -17.70 17.45
C LEU A 201 -8.45 -17.36 16.33
N VAL A 202 -9.75 -17.34 16.63
CA VAL A 202 -10.78 -17.02 15.63
C VAL A 202 -10.76 -15.53 15.31
N GLY A 203 -10.64 -14.68 16.34
CA GLY A 203 -10.52 -13.22 16.18
C GLY A 203 -9.31 -12.83 15.34
N ASP A 204 -8.15 -13.42 15.60
CA ASP A 204 -6.91 -13.16 14.87
C ASP A 204 -7.00 -13.59 13.40
N ILE A 205 -7.51 -14.80 13.13
CA ILE A 205 -7.68 -15.29 11.76
C ILE A 205 -8.66 -14.40 10.99
N LEU A 206 -9.80 -14.05 11.60
CA LEU A 206 -10.78 -13.21 10.94
C LEU A 206 -10.22 -11.80 10.70
N ALA A 207 -9.50 -11.22 11.66
CA ALA A 207 -8.84 -9.93 11.50
C ALA A 207 -7.77 -9.98 10.39
N LEU A 208 -7.00 -11.06 10.31
CA LEU A 208 -6.05 -11.29 9.22
C LEU A 208 -6.76 -11.35 7.86
N ILE A 209 -7.88 -12.08 7.75
CA ILE A 209 -8.68 -12.13 6.51
C ILE A 209 -9.16 -10.74 6.12
N HIS A 210 -9.68 -9.93 7.07
CA HIS A 210 -10.07 -8.55 6.79
C HIS A 210 -8.89 -7.73 6.26
N MET A 211 -7.72 -7.82 6.89
CA MET A 211 -6.53 -7.09 6.46
C MET A 211 -6.06 -7.54 5.06
N CYS A 212 -6.10 -8.84 4.76
CA CYS A 212 -5.76 -9.34 3.43
C CYS A 212 -6.68 -8.78 2.35
N LEU A 213 -8.01 -8.85 2.58
CA LEU A 213 -8.99 -8.33 1.62
C LEU A 213 -8.89 -6.81 1.45
N LEU A 214 -8.64 -6.07 2.53
CA LEU A 214 -8.44 -4.63 2.50
C LEU A 214 -7.20 -4.24 1.68
N TYR A 215 -6.07 -4.91 1.91
CA TYR A 215 -4.83 -4.64 1.18
C TYR A 215 -4.89 -5.07 -0.28
N ALA A 216 -5.58 -6.17 -0.59
CA ALA A 216 -5.91 -6.54 -1.95
C ALA A 216 -6.76 -5.45 -2.62
N LEU A 217 -7.81 -4.96 -1.95
CA LEU A 217 -8.63 -3.86 -2.46
C LEU A 217 -7.78 -2.62 -2.74
N TYR A 218 -6.92 -2.20 -1.80
CA TYR A 218 -6.04 -1.05 -1.99
C TYR A 218 -5.15 -1.19 -3.23
N ALA A 219 -4.53 -2.34 -3.43
CA ALA A 219 -3.60 -2.57 -4.54
C ALA A 219 -4.32 -2.64 -5.90
N PHE A 220 -5.42 -3.40 -5.97
CA PHE A 220 -6.18 -3.60 -7.21
C PHE A 220 -7.05 -2.41 -7.58
N GLU A 221 -7.45 -1.57 -6.62
CA GLU A 221 -8.26 -0.39 -6.88
C GLU A 221 -7.62 0.51 -7.92
N TYR A 222 -6.30 0.72 -7.88
CA TYR A 222 -5.62 1.54 -8.89
C TYR A 222 -5.78 0.99 -10.32
N LYS A 223 -5.73 -0.34 -10.49
CA LYS A 223 -5.96 -0.99 -11.78
C LYS A 223 -7.42 -0.86 -12.20
N TRP A 224 -8.35 -1.17 -11.31
CA TRP A 224 -9.78 -1.18 -11.60
C TRP A 224 -10.36 0.21 -11.81
N PHE A 225 -9.81 1.21 -11.14
CA PHE A 225 -10.10 2.61 -11.38
C PHE A 225 -9.72 3.00 -12.82
N ASN A 226 -8.54 2.60 -13.28
CA ASN A 226 -8.10 2.78 -14.66
C ASN A 226 -8.91 1.97 -15.69
N MET A 227 -9.59 0.89 -15.27
CA MET A 227 -10.58 0.15 -16.06
C MET A 227 -11.99 0.77 -16.01
N GLY A 228 -12.22 1.83 -15.23
CA GLY A 228 -13.53 2.45 -15.04
C GLY A 228 -14.51 1.62 -14.22
N TRP A 229 -14.05 0.70 -13.36
CA TRP A 229 -14.94 -0.07 -12.49
C TRP A 229 -15.39 0.78 -11.32
N GLU A 230 -16.69 0.80 -11.00
CA GLU A 230 -17.21 1.44 -9.78
C GLU A 230 -16.95 0.59 -8.53
N LEU A 231 -16.98 1.21 -7.35
CA LEU A 231 -16.67 0.53 -6.08
C LEU A 231 -17.49 -0.74 -5.86
N HIS A 232 -18.81 -0.70 -6.09
CA HIS A 232 -19.67 -1.87 -5.90
C HIS A 232 -19.21 -3.09 -6.71
N ARG A 233 -18.74 -2.86 -7.94
CA ARG A 233 -18.17 -3.91 -8.78
C ARG A 233 -16.85 -4.43 -8.21
N ARG A 234 -15.97 -3.54 -7.75
CA ARG A 234 -14.67 -3.91 -7.12
C ARG A 234 -14.90 -4.81 -5.89
N LEU A 235 -15.80 -4.40 -5.00
CA LEU A 235 -16.13 -5.15 -3.78
C LEU A 235 -16.77 -6.50 -4.10
N SER A 236 -17.79 -6.53 -4.96
CA SER A 236 -18.45 -7.78 -5.35
C SER A 236 -17.48 -8.77 -6.01
N PHE A 237 -16.54 -8.27 -6.81
CA PHE A 237 -15.50 -9.09 -7.42
C PHE A 237 -14.55 -9.70 -6.39
N ILE A 238 -14.17 -8.95 -5.35
CA ILE A 238 -13.37 -9.48 -4.24
C ILE A 238 -14.16 -10.52 -3.44
N GLU A 239 -15.41 -10.24 -3.05
CA GLU A 239 -16.22 -11.16 -2.25
C GLU A 239 -16.46 -12.49 -2.98
N SER A 240 -16.65 -12.45 -4.29
CA SER A 240 -16.90 -13.63 -5.12
C SER A 240 -15.64 -14.46 -5.40
N ASN A 241 -14.45 -13.86 -5.27
CA ASN A 241 -13.17 -14.52 -5.56
C ASN A 241 -12.19 -14.37 -4.37
N TRP A 242 -12.75 -14.36 -3.15
CA TRP A 242 -12.02 -14.07 -1.93
C TRP A 242 -10.78 -14.95 -1.71
N PRO A 243 -10.71 -16.25 -2.11
CA PRO A 243 -9.51 -17.06 -1.85
C PRO A 243 -8.27 -16.45 -2.50
N TYR A 244 -8.38 -15.99 -3.75
CA TYR A 244 -7.28 -15.34 -4.45
C TYR A 244 -6.84 -14.06 -3.73
N PHE A 245 -7.79 -13.22 -3.32
CA PHE A 245 -7.48 -11.93 -2.69
C PHE A 245 -6.96 -12.07 -1.26
N VAL A 246 -7.40 -13.08 -0.51
CA VAL A 246 -6.79 -13.45 0.77
C VAL A 246 -5.33 -13.81 0.53
N GLY A 247 -5.05 -14.71 -0.43
CA GLY A 247 -3.68 -15.08 -0.79
C GLY A 247 -2.82 -13.89 -1.22
N PHE A 248 -3.36 -12.99 -2.04
CA PHE A 248 -2.66 -11.82 -2.54
C PHE A 248 -2.33 -10.80 -1.43
N GLY A 249 -3.26 -10.54 -0.53
CA GLY A 249 -3.05 -9.60 0.57
C GLY A 249 -2.18 -10.15 1.71
N LEU A 250 -2.06 -11.47 1.81
CA LEU A 250 -1.46 -12.17 2.96
C LEU A 250 -0.05 -11.70 3.31
N PRO A 251 0.92 -11.57 2.38
CA PRO A 251 2.28 -11.21 2.78
C PRO A 251 2.34 -9.80 3.36
N LEU A 252 1.60 -8.84 2.77
CA LEU A 252 1.54 -7.49 3.30
C LEU A 252 0.84 -7.46 4.66
N ALA A 253 -0.28 -8.18 4.80
CA ALA A 253 -1.03 -8.26 6.05
C ALA A 253 -0.14 -8.79 7.19
N VAL A 254 0.54 -9.93 6.98
CA VAL A 254 1.45 -10.51 7.97
C VAL A 254 2.59 -9.55 8.32
N LEU A 255 3.27 -8.99 7.30
CA LEU A 255 4.41 -8.10 7.53
C LEU A 255 4.03 -6.83 8.31
N THR A 256 2.82 -6.30 8.09
CA THR A 256 2.31 -5.14 8.83
C THR A 256 1.82 -5.47 10.24
N GLN A 257 1.59 -6.75 10.57
CA GLN A 257 1.19 -7.20 11.91
C GLN A 257 2.39 -7.53 12.81
N LEU A 258 3.58 -7.76 12.25
CA LEU A 258 4.79 -8.05 13.05
C LEU A 258 5.18 -6.90 14.00
N PRO A 259 5.12 -5.61 13.60
CA PRO A 259 5.45 -4.52 14.50
C PRO A 259 4.33 -4.26 15.50
N SER A 260 4.67 -4.09 16.78
CA SER A 260 3.73 -3.70 17.83
C SER A 260 3.25 -2.25 17.73
N SER A 261 3.98 -1.41 17.00
CA SER A 261 3.65 -0.01 16.79
C SER A 261 2.91 0.20 15.48
N TYR A 262 1.71 0.81 15.54
CA TYR A 262 0.94 1.22 14.37
C TYR A 262 1.71 2.15 13.43
N VAL A 263 2.61 2.95 14.01
CA VAL A 263 3.48 3.86 13.26
C VAL A 263 4.46 3.05 12.40
N ILE A 264 5.15 2.07 13.01
CA ILE A 264 6.09 1.19 12.31
C ILE A 264 5.35 0.30 11.30
N SER A 265 4.19 -0.22 11.66
CA SER A 265 3.30 -0.96 10.75
C SER A 265 2.95 -0.13 9.51
N GLY A 266 2.63 1.16 9.68
CA GLY A 266 2.38 2.09 8.58
C GLY A 266 3.61 2.35 7.70
N CYS A 267 4.83 2.30 8.25
CA CYS A 267 6.07 2.38 7.48
C CYS A 267 6.29 1.13 6.64
N VAL A 268 6.14 -0.05 7.25
CA VAL A 268 6.22 -1.33 6.54
C VAL A 268 5.22 -1.37 5.39
N PHE A 269 3.98 -0.96 5.66
CA PHE A 269 2.96 -0.80 4.62
C PHE A 269 3.46 0.12 3.51
N SER A 270 3.90 1.34 3.83
CA SER A 270 4.28 2.34 2.83
C SER A 270 5.49 1.92 1.99
N ILE A 271 6.44 1.19 2.57
CA ILE A 271 7.62 0.66 1.87
C ILE A 271 7.21 -0.42 0.87
N LEU A 272 6.35 -1.35 1.29
CA LEU A 272 6.01 -2.54 0.50
C LEU A 272 4.89 -2.27 -0.50
N PHE A 273 3.94 -1.41 -0.17
CA PHE A 273 2.72 -1.20 -0.93
C PHE A 273 2.92 -0.82 -2.42
N PRO A 274 3.93 0.00 -2.82
CA PRO A 274 4.29 0.17 -4.24
C PRO A 274 4.44 -1.13 -5.02
N LEU A 275 5.06 -2.14 -4.40
CA LEU A 275 5.29 -3.44 -5.04
C LEU A 275 3.95 -4.15 -5.28
N PHE A 276 3.04 -4.06 -4.32
CA PHE A 276 1.69 -4.64 -4.44
C PHE A 276 0.85 -3.93 -5.50
N ILE A 277 1.00 -2.62 -5.70
CA ILE A 277 0.35 -1.89 -6.80
C ILE A 277 0.82 -2.41 -8.15
N VAL A 278 2.13 -2.60 -8.32
CA VAL A 278 2.72 -3.17 -9.56
C VAL A 278 2.21 -4.59 -9.76
N SER A 279 2.30 -5.44 -8.73
CA SER A 279 1.77 -6.81 -8.74
C SER A 279 0.31 -6.86 -9.14
N GLY A 280 -0.55 -6.03 -8.56
CA GLY A 280 -1.98 -5.99 -8.84
C GLY A 280 -2.28 -5.59 -10.30
N ASN A 281 -1.50 -4.65 -10.85
CA ASN A 281 -1.61 -4.25 -12.25
C ASN A 281 -1.29 -5.39 -13.23
N GLU A 282 -0.28 -6.20 -12.92
CA GLU A 282 0.12 -7.35 -13.74
C GLU A 282 -0.76 -8.59 -13.54
N ALA A 283 -1.25 -8.78 -12.32
CA ALA A 283 -2.00 -9.94 -11.88
C ALA A 283 -3.24 -10.26 -12.74
N VAL A 284 -3.55 -11.54 -12.84
CA VAL A 284 -4.81 -12.04 -13.42
C VAL A 284 -5.45 -12.91 -12.35
N PRO A 285 -6.43 -12.38 -11.59
CA PRO A 285 -7.08 -13.11 -10.51
C PRO A 285 -7.68 -14.43 -10.98
N VAL A 286 -7.46 -15.49 -10.20
CA VAL A 286 -8.12 -16.78 -10.40
C VAL A 286 -9.57 -16.63 -9.94
N THR A 287 -10.51 -16.95 -10.82
CA THR A 287 -11.95 -16.77 -10.58
C THR A 287 -12.72 -18.08 -10.65
N GLY A 288 -13.91 -18.12 -10.04
CA GLY A 288 -14.84 -19.26 -10.17
C GLY A 288 -14.41 -20.52 -9.43
N VAL A 289 -13.61 -20.37 -8.37
CA VAL A 289 -13.13 -21.51 -7.54
C VAL A 289 -14.01 -21.80 -6.34
N CYS A 290 -14.90 -20.88 -5.95
CA CYS A 290 -15.76 -21.00 -4.79
C CYS A 290 -17.12 -20.37 -5.09
N ASP A 291 -18.21 -21.12 -4.86
CA ASP A 291 -19.58 -20.65 -5.13
C ASP A 291 -20.16 -19.82 -3.98
N CYS A 292 -19.51 -19.85 -2.80
CA CYS A 292 -19.95 -19.11 -1.62
C CYS A 292 -19.20 -17.77 -1.50
N PRO A 293 -19.83 -16.64 -1.84
CA PRO A 293 -19.19 -15.34 -1.71
C PRO A 293 -19.02 -14.96 -0.24
N LEU A 294 -17.85 -14.42 0.09
CA LEU A 294 -17.53 -13.97 1.45
C LEU A 294 -17.98 -12.52 1.63
N LYS A 295 -19.21 -12.33 2.12
CA LYS A 295 -19.92 -11.03 2.22
C LYS A 295 -19.44 -10.08 3.32
N LEU A 296 -18.12 -9.98 3.54
CA LEU A 296 -17.55 -9.17 4.62
C LEU A 296 -17.68 -7.65 4.38
N PHE A 297 -17.86 -7.18 3.14
CA PHE A 297 -18.06 -5.75 2.88
C PHE A 297 -19.52 -5.32 3.03
N SER A 298 -20.46 -6.27 3.08
CA SER A 298 -21.90 -5.94 3.14
C SER A 298 -22.30 -5.10 4.37
N PRO A 299 -21.80 -5.37 5.60
CA PRO A 299 -22.12 -4.54 6.76
C PRO A 299 -21.61 -3.10 6.61
N VAL A 300 -20.38 -2.91 6.13
CA VAL A 300 -19.80 -1.57 5.95
C VAL A 300 -20.46 -0.79 4.83
N ILE A 301 -20.90 -1.46 3.76
CA ILE A 301 -21.70 -0.83 2.70
C ILE A 301 -23.04 -0.34 3.26
N ALA A 302 -23.71 -1.13 4.09
CA ALA A 302 -24.98 -0.74 4.71
C ALA A 302 -24.81 0.50 5.61
N ILE A 303 -23.73 0.54 6.41
CA ILE A 303 -23.39 1.70 7.25
C ILE A 303 -23.07 2.91 6.36
N ALA A 304 -22.22 2.74 5.34
CA ALA A 304 -21.82 3.82 4.44
C ALA A 304 -23.03 4.44 3.71
N ASN A 305 -23.92 3.62 3.17
CA ASN A 305 -25.16 4.07 2.54
C ASN A 305 -26.06 4.83 3.52
N THR A 306 -26.16 4.36 4.77
CA THR A 306 -26.95 5.03 5.81
C THR A 306 -26.38 6.40 6.15
N LEU A 307 -25.05 6.53 6.23
CA LEU A 307 -24.38 7.81 6.47
C LEU A 307 -24.59 8.78 5.31
N PHE A 308 -24.37 8.33 4.08
CA PHE A 308 -24.55 9.15 2.88
C PHE A 308 -26.00 9.66 2.73
N ASN A 309 -26.99 8.80 2.95
CA ASN A 309 -28.41 9.17 2.87
C ASN A 309 -28.83 10.16 3.97
N LYS A 310 -28.19 10.11 5.14
CA LYS A 310 -28.45 11.08 6.23
C LYS A 310 -27.76 12.42 5.98
N THR A 311 -26.57 12.44 5.39
CA THR A 311 -25.80 13.67 5.14
C THR A 311 -26.29 14.43 3.91
N ILE A 312 -26.76 13.73 2.86
CA ILE A 312 -27.31 14.33 1.63
C ILE A 312 -28.85 14.33 1.70
N GLY A 313 -29.40 14.89 2.77
CA GLY A 313 -30.86 14.93 3.00
C GLY A 313 -31.65 15.40 1.77
N PRO A 314 -32.95 15.03 1.67
CA PRO A 314 -33.74 15.23 0.46
C PRO A 314 -33.71 16.71 0.08
N THR A 315 -33.21 16.99 -1.12
CA THR A 315 -33.32 18.32 -1.71
C THR A 315 -34.81 18.62 -1.83
N ASN A 316 -35.34 19.44 -0.93
CA ASN A 316 -36.68 20.00 -1.06
C ASN A 316 -36.69 20.78 -2.38
N ARG A 317 -37.16 20.13 -3.45
CA ARG A 317 -37.62 20.84 -4.65
C ARG A 317 -38.85 21.64 -4.22
N ARG A 318 -38.63 22.90 -3.87
CA ARG A 318 -39.64 23.94 -3.94
C ARG A 318 -39.64 24.51 -5.35
#